data_AF-A0A937BJA5-F1
#
_entry.id   AF-A0A937BJA5-F1
#
_cell.length_a   1.000
_cell.length_b   1.000
_cell.length_c   1.000
_cell.angle_alpha   90.00
_cell.angle_beta   90.00
_cell.angle_gamma   90.00
#
_symmetry.space_group_name_H-M   'P 1'
#
loop_
_entity.id
_entity.type
_entity.pdbx_description
1 polymer ?
#
loop_
_entity_poly.entity_id
_entity_poly.type
_entity_poly.pdbx_seq_one_letter_code
_entity_poly.pdbx_strand_id
1 'polypeptide(L)'
;MRTIFVLIIVVWFVLLSAIYLSVENQPLITGIAEFTPAHIERAKHILSHNDPRKMKAGVLRTITISQEDLDLVINYLANNYGKASSNIDLQQGMASVRATVELPSNPFGRYLNVDAKFRETKTLPRFEYLRIGKLPVPAFIADGLLQFGIKQLQASEDYGAAADIIKSVSTSNEMLRIVFEWNAAVPNQLKALLVPPKEQERLKAYHERLVELTGKPGLKHKLRFNELMRALFELATQRTNNGGDPVAENRAAIIVMAFYINGKGLGAIIPAAMQWPKPTSRSVTLGGRSDFSQHFTISAALASTAGSPLSDVIGLYKEIKDSHGGSGFSFNDIAADRAGTRFGELATTSAGGAQKVQRQLTAACANPTSCRK
;
A
#
# COMPACT_ATOMS: atom_id res chain seq x y z
N MET A 1 1.38 48.33 -25.69
CA MET A 1 1.72 47.05 -26.35
C MET A 1 3.17 46.63 -26.12
N ARG A 2 4.18 47.46 -26.41
CA ARG A 2 5.60 47.16 -26.18
C ARG A 2 5.94 46.73 -24.74
N THR A 3 5.41 47.43 -23.74
CA THR A 3 5.63 47.12 -22.31
C THR A 3 4.99 45.80 -21.88
N ILE A 4 3.80 45.50 -22.38
CA ILE A 4 3.10 44.21 -22.12
C ILE A 4 3.87 43.04 -22.75
N PHE A 5 4.37 43.23 -23.98
CA PHE A 5 5.16 42.19 -24.66
C PHE A 5 6.48 41.90 -23.95
N VAL A 6 7.17 42.95 -23.48
CA VAL A 6 8.39 42.79 -22.66
C VAL A 6 8.07 42.10 -21.33
N LEU A 7 6.95 42.47 -20.68
CA LEU A 7 6.52 41.82 -19.44
C LEU A 7 6.28 40.31 -19.64
N ILE A 8 5.59 39.93 -20.71
CA ILE A 8 5.32 38.52 -21.04
C ILE A 8 6.63 37.74 -21.25
N ILE A 9 7.59 38.33 -21.98
CA ILE A 9 8.90 37.69 -22.23
C ILE A 9 9.65 37.51 -20.91
N VAL A 10 9.70 38.54 -20.07
CA VAL A 10 10.37 38.46 -18.76
C VAL A 10 9.74 37.39 -17.88
N VAL A 11 8.40 37.33 -17.81
CA VAL A 11 7.68 36.28 -17.08
C VAL A 11 8.03 34.89 -17.61
N TRP A 12 8.10 34.74 -18.94
CA TRP A 12 8.49 33.47 -19.57
C TRP A 12 9.92 33.05 -19.21
N PHE A 13 10.88 33.96 -19.27
CA PHE A 13 12.27 33.67 -18.89
C PHE A 13 12.41 33.34 -17.41
N VAL A 14 11.66 34.02 -16.54
CA VAL A 14 11.61 33.72 -15.10
C VAL A 14 11.04 32.32 -14.88
N LEU A 15 9.95 31.95 -15.55
CA LEU A 15 9.35 30.61 -15.45
C LEU A 15 10.31 29.52 -15.96
N LEU A 16 10.95 29.72 -17.10
CA LEU A 16 11.95 28.79 -17.64
C LEU A 16 13.14 28.62 -16.69
N SER A 17 13.63 29.73 -16.13
CA SER A 17 14.73 29.71 -15.17
C SER A 17 14.33 28.99 -13.88
N ALA A 18 13.09 29.18 -13.41
CA ALA A 18 12.57 28.48 -12.24
C ALA A 18 12.45 26.97 -12.47
N ILE A 19 12.00 26.53 -13.66
CA ILE A 19 11.96 25.11 -14.04
C ILE A 19 13.38 24.53 -14.12
N TYR A 20 14.32 25.26 -14.71
CA TYR A 20 15.70 24.80 -14.79
C TYR A 20 16.35 24.66 -13.42
N LEU A 21 16.09 25.59 -12.50
CA LEU A 21 16.64 25.57 -11.14
C LEU A 21 15.95 24.55 -10.22
N SER A 22 14.73 24.12 -10.53
CA SER A 22 14.01 23.13 -9.73
C SER A 22 14.46 21.69 -9.99
N VAL A 23 15.07 21.42 -11.15
CA VAL A 23 15.54 20.09 -11.55
C VAL A 23 17.05 19.95 -11.37
N GLU A 24 17.49 18.80 -10.88
CA GLU A 24 18.89 18.48 -10.64
C GLU A 24 19.30 17.14 -11.26
N ASN A 25 20.61 16.94 -11.46
CA ASN A 25 21.16 15.71 -12.03
C ASN A 25 21.52 14.65 -10.97
N GLN A 26 21.56 15.04 -9.70
CA GLN A 26 21.91 14.17 -8.60
C GLN A 26 20.77 14.12 -7.57
N PRO A 27 20.50 12.94 -6.99
CA PRO A 27 19.50 12.81 -5.93
C PRO A 27 20.04 13.42 -4.61
N LEU A 28 19.15 14.05 -3.84
CA LEU A 28 19.48 14.58 -2.50
C LEU A 28 19.64 13.47 -1.45
N ILE A 29 18.98 12.33 -1.65
CA ILE A 29 19.03 11.17 -0.76
C ILE A 29 19.23 9.91 -1.59
N THR A 30 20.03 8.98 -1.08
CA THR A 30 20.18 7.63 -1.63
C THR A 30 19.62 6.64 -0.61
N GLY A 31 18.47 6.04 -0.92
CA GLY A 31 17.85 5.09 0.00
C GLY A 31 16.46 4.66 -0.45
N ILE A 32 16.28 3.36 -0.65
CA ILE A 32 14.98 2.74 -0.79
C ILE A 32 14.69 2.12 0.58
N ALA A 33 13.63 2.53 1.25
CA ALA A 33 13.27 1.93 2.54
C ALA A 33 12.93 0.44 2.33
N GLU A 34 13.72 -0.45 2.92
CA GLU A 34 13.45 -1.88 2.92
C GLU A 34 12.39 -2.21 4.00
N PHE A 35 11.25 -2.72 3.55
CA PHE A 35 10.18 -3.18 4.44
C PHE A 35 10.53 -4.55 5.03
N THR A 36 10.90 -4.57 6.31
CA THR A 36 11.07 -5.83 7.04
C THR A 36 9.76 -6.26 7.72
N PRO A 37 9.56 -7.56 7.98
CA PRO A 37 8.41 -8.04 8.76
C PRO A 37 8.28 -7.39 10.15
N ALA A 38 9.40 -6.98 10.75
CA ALA A 38 9.42 -6.29 12.05
C ALA A 38 8.73 -4.91 11.99
N HIS A 39 8.83 -4.20 10.86
CA HIS A 39 8.15 -2.91 10.66
C HIS A 39 6.62 -3.06 10.62
N ILE A 40 6.12 -4.15 10.04
CA ILE A 40 4.68 -4.40 9.94
C ILE A 40 4.10 -4.79 11.31
N GLU A 41 4.85 -5.54 12.12
CA GLU A 41 4.47 -5.86 13.49
C GLU A 41 4.42 -4.62 14.40
N ARG A 42 5.38 -3.69 14.25
CA ARG A 42 5.34 -2.39 14.96
C ARG A 42 4.17 -1.53 14.53
N ALA A 43 3.90 -1.41 13.23
CA ALA A 43 2.74 -0.68 12.71
C ALA A 43 1.43 -1.24 13.27
N LYS A 44 1.30 -2.57 13.34
CA LYS A 44 0.16 -3.23 13.99
C LYS A 44 0.04 -2.89 15.47
N HIS A 45 1.16 -2.89 16.19
CA HIS A 45 1.15 -2.57 17.62
C HIS A 45 0.62 -1.15 17.86
N ILE A 46 1.02 -0.19 17.04
CA ILE A 46 0.51 1.20 17.09
C ILE A 46 -0.99 1.22 16.78
N LEU A 47 -1.44 0.54 15.72
CA LEU A 47 -2.85 0.48 15.33
C LEU A 47 -3.72 -0.25 16.35
N SER A 48 -3.24 -1.35 16.96
CA SER A 48 -4.00 -2.16 17.90
C SER A 48 -4.12 -1.53 19.29
N HIS A 49 -3.08 -0.80 19.73
CA HIS A 49 -3.15 0.03 20.93
C HIS A 49 -4.13 1.19 20.76
N ASN A 50 -4.37 1.57 19.51
CA ASN A 50 -5.35 2.57 19.14
C ASN A 50 -6.62 1.94 18.51
N ASP A 51 -7.05 0.73 18.95
CA ASP A 51 -8.22 0.03 18.37
C ASP A 51 -9.51 0.86 18.54
N PRO A 52 -10.13 1.26 17.43
CA PRO A 52 -11.34 2.10 17.38
C PRO A 52 -12.54 1.56 18.13
N ARG A 53 -12.66 0.24 18.20
CA ARG A 53 -13.85 -0.45 18.72
C ARG A 53 -13.93 -0.40 20.24
N LYS A 54 -12.85 0.03 20.90
CA LYS A 54 -12.78 0.20 22.35
C LYS A 54 -12.97 1.68 22.78
N MET A 55 -13.37 2.56 21.87
CA MET A 55 -13.26 4.02 22.07
C MET A 55 -14.59 4.77 21.98
N LYS A 56 -14.77 5.78 22.85
CA LYS A 56 -15.89 6.73 22.82
C LYS A 56 -15.53 7.93 21.91
N ALA A 57 -16.49 8.38 21.10
CA ALA A 57 -16.31 9.53 20.20
C ALA A 57 -16.11 10.86 20.98
N GLY A 58 -15.33 11.80 20.41
CA GLY A 58 -15.14 13.15 20.94
C GLY A 58 -14.02 13.32 21.98
N VAL A 59 -13.18 12.30 22.20
CA VAL A 59 -12.04 12.39 23.14
C VAL A 59 -10.77 12.82 22.38
N LEU A 60 -10.10 13.85 22.90
CA LEU A 60 -8.76 14.24 22.43
C LEU A 60 -7.74 13.15 22.76
N ARG A 61 -7.00 12.72 21.76
CA ARG A 61 -5.97 11.68 21.86
C ARG A 61 -4.67 12.14 21.26
N THR A 62 -3.60 11.52 21.71
CA THR A 62 -2.25 11.83 21.29
C THR A 62 -1.61 10.57 20.76
N ILE A 63 -1.32 10.52 19.45
CA ILE A 63 -0.46 9.49 18.88
C ILE A 63 0.96 10.02 18.89
N THR A 64 1.90 9.16 19.28
CA THR A 64 3.33 9.43 19.17
C THR A 64 3.91 8.44 18.18
N ILE A 65 4.54 8.95 17.13
CA ILE A 65 5.13 8.20 16.02
C ILE A 65 6.64 8.44 16.06
N SER A 66 7.44 7.38 15.98
CA SER A 66 8.89 7.53 15.87
C SER A 66 9.29 8.04 14.49
N GLN A 67 10.46 8.67 14.40
CA GLN A 67 11.05 9.09 13.12
C GLN A 67 11.22 7.90 12.18
N GLU A 68 11.71 6.77 12.69
CA GLU A 68 11.88 5.53 11.92
C GLU A 68 10.55 5.06 11.30
N ASP A 69 9.47 5.06 12.08
CA ASP A 69 8.15 4.64 11.59
C ASP A 69 7.59 5.62 10.56
N LEU A 70 7.80 6.93 10.76
CA LEU A 70 7.35 7.96 9.84
C LEU A 70 8.11 7.88 8.52
N ASP A 71 9.44 7.73 8.56
CA ASP A 71 10.29 7.53 7.39
C ASP A 71 9.83 6.33 6.55
N LEU A 72 9.49 5.23 7.21
CA LEU A 72 9.01 4.03 6.55
C LEU A 72 7.69 4.26 5.80
N VAL A 73 6.71 4.90 6.46
CA VAL A 73 5.40 5.18 5.85
C VAL A 73 5.52 6.13 4.67
N ILE A 74 6.29 7.22 4.79
CA ILE A 74 6.45 8.19 3.70
C ILE A 74 7.18 7.56 2.51
N ASN A 75 8.24 6.78 2.75
CA ASN A 75 8.94 6.09 1.66
C ASN A 75 8.06 5.06 0.92
N TYR A 76 7.12 4.41 1.60
CA TYR A 76 6.14 3.56 0.92
C TYR A 76 5.23 4.35 -0.01
N LEU A 77 4.64 5.43 0.50
CA LEU A 77 3.76 6.29 -0.30
C LEU A 77 4.54 6.86 -1.50
N ALA A 78 5.77 7.33 -1.27
CA ALA A 78 6.64 7.86 -2.30
C ALA A 78 6.88 6.83 -3.43
N ASN A 79 7.26 5.60 -3.07
CA ASN A 79 7.52 4.52 -4.04
C ASN A 79 6.29 4.08 -4.84
N ASN A 80 5.10 4.21 -4.27
CA ASN A 80 3.87 3.80 -4.93
C ASN A 80 3.37 4.81 -5.98
N TYR A 81 3.72 6.09 -5.85
CA TYR A 81 3.35 7.15 -6.79
C TYR A 81 4.49 7.52 -7.77
N GLY A 82 5.69 6.95 -7.59
CA GLY A 82 6.83 7.15 -8.48
C GLY A 82 8.11 6.55 -7.89
N LYS A 83 9.24 6.67 -8.59
CA LYS A 83 10.56 6.33 -8.02
C LYS A 83 11.02 7.47 -7.12
N ALA A 84 10.47 7.51 -5.90
CA ALA A 84 10.70 8.59 -4.96
C ALA A 84 11.20 8.07 -3.61
N SER A 85 12.11 8.83 -3.00
CA SER A 85 12.73 8.54 -1.72
C SER A 85 12.58 9.76 -0.81
N SER A 86 12.45 9.53 0.49
CA SER A 86 12.30 10.58 1.49
C SER A 86 13.07 10.24 2.77
N ASN A 87 13.50 11.27 3.48
CA ASN A 87 14.06 11.15 4.81
C ASN A 87 13.55 12.31 5.67
N ILE A 88 13.27 11.99 6.92
CA ILE A 88 12.72 12.88 7.92
C ILE A 88 13.68 12.90 9.09
N ASP A 89 13.91 14.11 9.60
CA ASP A 89 14.69 14.36 10.80
C ASP A 89 13.82 15.16 11.78
N LEU A 90 13.53 14.56 12.94
CA LEU A 90 12.66 15.14 13.97
C LEU A 90 13.52 15.62 15.13
N GLN A 91 13.57 16.93 15.30
CA GLN A 91 14.27 17.61 16.38
C GLN A 91 13.26 18.33 17.28
N GLN A 92 13.70 18.80 18.44
CA GLN A 92 12.82 19.53 19.35
C GLN A 92 12.26 20.81 18.69
N GLY A 93 10.94 20.86 18.48
CA GLY A 93 10.23 21.97 17.86
C GLY A 93 10.46 22.17 16.36
N MET A 94 11.19 21.26 15.70
CA MET A 94 11.52 21.35 14.28
C MET A 94 11.42 19.99 13.59
N ALA A 95 10.89 19.95 12.37
CA ALA A 95 10.93 18.78 11.51
C ALA A 95 11.57 19.14 10.17
N SER A 96 12.56 18.36 9.73
CA SER A 96 13.16 18.51 8.41
C SER A 96 12.72 17.34 7.53
N VAL A 97 12.22 17.63 6.35
CA VAL A 97 11.77 16.63 5.37
C VAL A 97 12.52 16.87 4.08
N ARG A 98 13.28 15.86 3.66
CA ARG A 98 14.00 15.84 2.39
C ARG A 98 13.39 14.76 1.52
N ALA A 99 13.10 15.07 0.27
CA ALA A 99 12.54 14.14 -0.68
C ALA A 99 13.21 14.27 -2.05
N THR A 100 13.32 13.17 -2.76
CA THR A 100 13.83 13.10 -4.13
C THR A 100 12.86 12.31 -4.97
N VAL A 101 12.48 12.84 -6.13
CA VAL A 101 11.66 12.15 -7.13
C VAL A 101 12.46 12.02 -8.42
N GLU A 102 12.58 10.81 -8.96
CA GLU A 102 13.15 10.60 -10.30
C GLU A 102 12.13 11.03 -11.36
N LEU A 103 12.55 11.92 -12.25
CA LEU A 103 11.74 12.43 -13.35
C LEU A 103 11.89 11.55 -14.60
N PRO A 104 10.86 11.48 -15.46
CA PRO A 104 11.00 10.94 -16.81
C PRO A 104 12.09 11.66 -17.60
N SER A 105 12.66 10.99 -18.61
CA SER A 105 13.71 11.57 -19.46
C SER A 105 13.30 12.94 -20.00
N ASN A 106 14.06 13.97 -19.61
CA ASN A 106 13.84 15.36 -19.99
C ASN A 106 15.20 16.08 -20.10
N PRO A 107 15.28 17.23 -20.80
CA PRO A 107 16.55 17.91 -21.05
C PRO A 107 17.07 18.74 -19.87
N PHE A 108 16.29 18.91 -18.80
CA PHE A 108 16.61 19.82 -17.69
C PHE A 108 17.31 19.11 -16.53
N GLY A 109 17.01 17.82 -16.32
CA GLY A 109 17.73 16.94 -15.41
C GLY A 109 16.91 15.73 -15.00
N ARG A 110 17.40 14.95 -14.05
CA ARG A 110 16.85 13.62 -13.73
C ARG A 110 16.06 13.57 -12.42
N TYR A 111 16.27 14.52 -11.52
CA TYR A 111 15.71 14.48 -10.18
C TYR A 111 15.06 15.81 -9.81
N LEU A 112 13.90 15.73 -9.14
CA LEU A 112 13.31 16.84 -8.43
C LEU A 112 13.59 16.65 -6.94
N ASN A 113 14.45 17.49 -6.38
CA ASN A 113 14.77 17.46 -4.96
C ASN A 113 13.91 18.47 -4.21
N VAL A 114 13.36 18.08 -3.07
CA VAL A 114 12.58 18.95 -2.19
C VAL A 114 13.21 18.89 -0.81
N ASP A 115 13.47 20.07 -0.24
CA ASP A 115 14.07 20.25 1.07
C ASP A 115 13.21 21.24 1.84
N ALA A 116 12.52 20.73 2.85
CA ALA A 116 11.53 21.46 3.63
C ALA A 116 11.89 21.39 5.10
N LYS A 117 11.86 22.53 5.78
CA LYS A 117 11.98 22.56 7.24
C LYS A 117 10.75 23.22 7.82
N PHE A 118 10.20 22.59 8.85
CA PHE A 118 9.01 23.00 9.55
C PHE A 118 9.35 23.39 10.98
N ARG A 119 8.66 24.40 11.48
CA ARG A 119 8.69 24.84 12.87
C ARG A 119 7.34 24.54 13.50
N GLU A 120 7.39 23.96 14.70
CA GLU A 120 6.21 23.71 15.53
C GLU A 120 5.46 25.01 15.87
N THR A 121 4.13 24.96 15.87
CA THR A 121 3.28 26.08 16.32
C THR A 121 2.15 25.57 17.22
N LYS A 122 1.30 26.47 17.73
CA LYS A 122 0.14 26.09 18.56
C LYS A 122 -0.88 25.23 17.81
N THR A 123 -0.86 25.23 16.48
CA THR A 123 -1.78 24.45 15.64
C THR A 123 -0.99 23.54 14.69
N LEU A 124 -0.97 23.86 13.40
CA LEU A 124 -0.22 23.11 12.40
C LEU A 124 1.19 23.69 12.24
N PRO A 125 2.19 22.87 11.90
CA PRO A 125 3.54 23.34 11.65
C PRO A 125 3.55 24.31 10.46
N ARG A 126 4.47 25.28 10.48
CA ARG A 126 4.70 26.20 9.36
C ARG A 126 6.08 25.98 8.76
N PHE A 127 6.25 26.36 7.51
CA PHE A 127 7.56 26.33 6.89
C PHE A 127 8.50 27.34 7.57
N GLU A 128 9.63 26.86 8.04
CA GLU A 128 10.81 27.68 8.28
C GLU A 128 11.44 28.06 6.93
N TYR A 129 11.57 27.07 6.04
CA TYR A 129 11.91 27.26 4.64
C TYR A 129 11.39 26.10 3.80
N LEU A 130 11.24 26.37 2.50
CA LEU A 130 11.00 25.37 1.48
C LEU A 130 11.95 25.65 0.30
N ARG A 131 12.63 24.62 -0.18
CA ARG A 131 13.51 24.69 -1.34
C ARG A 131 13.19 23.54 -2.30
N ILE A 132 13.09 23.87 -3.58
CA ILE A 132 12.84 22.90 -4.66
C ILE A 132 14.05 22.98 -5.61
N GLY A 133 14.85 21.92 -5.66
CA GLY A 133 16.17 21.92 -6.29
C GLY A 133 17.04 23.02 -5.68
N LYS A 134 17.41 24.00 -6.50
CA LYS A 134 18.17 25.18 -6.11
C LYS A 134 17.30 26.41 -5.82
N LEU A 135 16.00 26.31 -6.05
CA LEU A 135 15.07 27.44 -5.93
C LEU A 135 14.53 27.55 -4.50
N PRO A 136 14.91 28.59 -3.73
CA PRO A 136 14.22 28.88 -2.47
C PRO A 136 12.81 29.37 -2.78
N VAL A 137 11.82 28.73 -2.15
CA VAL A 137 10.41 29.10 -2.29
C VAL A 137 10.08 30.19 -1.28
N PRO A 138 9.58 31.36 -1.71
CA PRO A 138 9.13 32.40 -0.78
C PRO A 138 8.07 31.89 0.20
N ALA A 139 8.13 32.36 1.45
CA ALA A 139 7.27 31.88 2.54
C ALA A 139 5.76 31.96 2.20
N PHE A 140 5.31 33.03 1.54
CA PHE A 140 3.90 33.18 1.17
C PHE A 140 3.42 32.11 0.17
N ILE A 141 4.29 31.65 -0.73
CA ILE A 141 3.98 30.57 -1.67
C ILE A 141 3.98 29.24 -0.91
N ALA A 142 4.98 29.00 -0.07
CA ALA A 142 5.09 27.78 0.72
C ALA A 142 3.87 27.59 1.64
N ASP A 143 3.50 28.62 2.39
CA ASP A 143 2.32 28.60 3.26
C ASP A 143 1.01 28.44 2.46
N GLY A 144 0.91 29.07 1.29
CA GLY A 144 -0.22 28.90 0.38
C GLY A 144 -0.36 27.47 -0.14
N LEU A 145 0.76 26.83 -0.50
CA LEU A 145 0.80 25.42 -0.92
C LEU A 145 0.41 24.48 0.23
N LEU A 146 0.85 24.77 1.45
CA LEU A 146 0.47 23.99 2.63
C LEU A 146 -1.05 24.03 2.87
N GLN A 147 -1.63 25.22 2.87
CA GLN A 147 -3.06 25.42 3.05
C GLN A 147 -3.87 24.76 1.93
N PHE A 148 -3.42 24.90 0.68
CA PHE A 148 -4.04 24.23 -0.46
C PHE A 148 -4.01 22.70 -0.30
N GLY A 149 -2.88 22.13 0.11
CA GLY A 149 -2.74 20.70 0.37
C GLY A 149 -3.68 20.21 1.46
N ILE A 150 -3.76 20.90 2.59
CA ILE A 150 -4.68 20.57 3.70
C ILE A 150 -6.14 20.63 3.22
N LYS A 151 -6.51 21.68 2.47
CA LYS A 151 -7.86 21.82 1.94
C LYS A 151 -8.20 20.71 0.94
N GLN A 152 -7.25 20.29 0.11
CA GLN A 152 -7.46 19.20 -0.83
C GLN A 152 -7.65 17.85 -0.11
N LEU A 153 -6.91 17.61 0.98
CA LEU A 153 -7.14 16.48 1.87
C LEU A 153 -8.53 16.52 2.52
N GLN A 154 -8.95 17.68 3.04
CA GLN A 154 -10.28 17.92 3.62
C GLN A 154 -11.43 17.74 2.61
N ALA A 155 -11.22 18.08 1.34
CA ALA A 155 -12.25 18.04 0.30
C ALA A 155 -12.52 16.64 -0.27
N SER A 156 -11.64 15.66 0.00
CA SER A 156 -11.83 14.30 -0.47
C SER A 156 -12.93 13.59 0.34
N GLU A 157 -13.91 12.96 -0.32
CA GLU A 157 -14.98 12.20 0.36
C GLU A 157 -14.41 11.05 1.21
N ASP A 158 -13.24 10.53 0.82
CA ASP A 158 -12.55 9.43 1.50
C ASP A 158 -11.75 9.87 2.74
N TYR A 159 -11.24 11.12 2.79
CA TYR A 159 -10.28 11.56 3.83
C TYR A 159 -10.68 12.85 4.54
N GLY A 160 -11.78 13.50 4.14
CA GLY A 160 -12.18 14.82 4.60
C GLY A 160 -12.41 14.94 6.10
N ALA A 161 -12.95 13.88 6.71
CA ALA A 161 -13.17 13.83 8.15
C ALA A 161 -11.87 13.71 8.94
N ALA A 162 -10.80 13.13 8.38
CA ALA A 162 -9.53 12.89 9.09
C ALA A 162 -8.66 14.14 9.22
N ALA A 163 -8.78 15.10 8.30
CA ALA A 163 -7.98 16.32 8.30
C ALA A 163 -8.52 17.40 9.27
N ASP A 164 -9.84 17.43 9.53
CA ASP A 164 -10.48 18.34 10.52
C ASP A 164 -10.24 17.93 11.99
N ILE A 165 -9.55 16.81 12.18
CA ILE A 165 -9.39 16.14 13.46
C ILE A 165 -8.05 16.49 14.14
N ILE A 166 -7.04 16.90 13.38
CA ILE A 166 -5.70 17.24 13.90
C ILE A 166 -5.75 18.62 14.58
N LYS A 167 -5.56 18.66 15.91
CA LYS A 167 -5.58 19.89 16.70
C LYS A 167 -4.19 20.51 16.84
N SER A 168 -3.16 19.69 17.03
CA SER A 168 -1.78 20.15 17.08
C SER A 168 -0.80 19.07 16.66
N VAL A 169 0.34 19.50 16.14
CA VAL A 169 1.48 18.64 15.81
C VAL A 169 2.70 19.20 16.52
N SER A 170 3.29 18.37 17.38
CA SER A 170 4.48 18.71 18.15
C SER A 170 5.60 17.72 17.88
N THR A 171 6.83 18.18 18.03
CA THR A 171 8.03 17.43 17.69
C THR A 171 8.98 17.42 18.88
N SER A 172 9.38 16.23 19.30
CA SER A 172 10.49 16.01 20.23
C SER A 172 11.55 15.14 19.55
N ASN A 173 12.72 14.99 20.16
CA ASN A 173 13.81 14.18 19.60
C ASN A 173 13.29 12.82 19.11
N GLU A 174 13.38 12.61 17.79
CA GLU A 174 12.97 11.39 17.07
C GLU A 174 11.48 11.02 17.16
N MET A 175 10.62 11.91 17.68
CA MET A 175 9.22 11.59 17.94
C MET A 175 8.29 12.71 17.46
N LEU A 176 7.34 12.34 16.61
CA LEU A 176 6.24 13.19 16.18
C LEU A 176 5.01 12.91 17.04
N ARG A 177 4.47 13.94 17.66
CA ARG A 177 3.32 13.84 18.55
C ARG A 177 2.14 14.61 17.96
N ILE A 178 1.13 13.85 17.53
CA ILE A 178 -0.07 14.37 16.86
C ILE A 178 -1.23 14.30 17.85
N VAL A 179 -1.83 15.45 18.16
CA VAL A 179 -3.04 15.54 18.98
C VAL A 179 -4.24 15.65 18.06
N PHE A 180 -5.21 14.76 18.25
CA PHE A 180 -6.35 14.64 17.36
C PHE A 180 -7.63 14.19 18.08
N GLU A 181 -8.78 14.54 17.53
CA GLU A 181 -10.10 14.19 18.05
C GLU A 181 -10.67 12.91 17.40
N TRP A 182 -10.93 11.87 18.19
CA TRP A 182 -11.36 10.58 17.65
C TRP A 182 -12.82 10.59 17.14
N ASN A 183 -13.04 10.14 15.89
CA ASN A 183 -14.37 9.83 15.34
C ASN A 183 -14.47 8.36 14.86
N ALA A 184 -15.69 7.84 14.73
CA ALA A 184 -15.92 6.44 14.36
C ALA A 184 -15.53 6.05 12.92
N ALA A 185 -15.26 7.03 12.04
CA ALA A 185 -14.96 6.83 10.62
C ALA A 185 -13.46 6.73 10.30
N VAL A 186 -12.59 7.37 11.10
CA VAL A 186 -11.12 7.40 10.96
C VAL A 186 -10.47 6.03 10.64
N PRO A 187 -10.86 4.90 11.25
CA PRO A 187 -10.11 3.65 11.07
C PRO A 187 -10.30 3.03 9.69
N ASN A 188 -11.53 3.11 9.16
CA ASN A 188 -11.82 2.66 7.81
C ASN A 188 -11.12 3.59 6.80
N GLN A 189 -11.08 4.90 7.07
CA GLN A 189 -10.41 5.87 6.22
C GLN A 189 -8.88 5.68 6.18
N LEU A 190 -8.25 5.36 7.32
CA LEU A 190 -6.82 5.03 7.39
C LEU A 190 -6.51 3.75 6.59
N LYS A 191 -7.39 2.75 6.62
CA LYS A 191 -7.22 1.54 5.79
C LYS A 191 -7.35 1.81 4.30
N ALA A 192 -8.24 2.73 3.91
CA ALA A 192 -8.37 3.16 2.52
C ALA A 192 -7.10 3.88 2.01
N LEU A 193 -6.40 4.63 2.86
CA LEU A 193 -5.10 5.24 2.52
C LEU A 193 -3.98 4.21 2.27
N LEU A 194 -4.07 3.01 2.85
CA LEU A 194 -3.05 1.96 2.70
C LEU A 194 -3.15 1.21 1.36
N VAL A 195 -4.36 1.12 0.78
CA VAL A 195 -4.62 0.43 -0.48
C VAL A 195 -5.10 1.43 -1.54
N PRO A 196 -4.24 1.83 -2.50
CA PRO A 196 -4.58 2.82 -3.52
C PRO A 196 -5.81 2.41 -4.35
N PRO A 197 -6.60 3.36 -4.89
CA PRO A 197 -7.83 3.07 -5.65
C PRO A 197 -7.62 2.06 -6.80
N LYS A 198 -6.51 2.19 -7.53
CA LYS A 198 -6.14 1.25 -8.62
C LYS A 198 -5.93 -0.19 -8.12
N GLU A 199 -5.39 -0.34 -6.90
CA GLU A 199 -5.23 -1.66 -6.28
C GLU A 199 -6.56 -2.19 -5.76
N GLN A 200 -7.44 -1.32 -5.25
CA GLN A 200 -8.80 -1.70 -4.85
C GLN A 200 -9.61 -2.21 -6.05
N GLU A 201 -9.58 -1.52 -7.18
CA GLU A 201 -10.22 -1.95 -8.43
C GLU A 201 -9.68 -3.30 -8.92
N ARG A 202 -8.36 -3.49 -8.83
CA ARG A 202 -7.72 -4.75 -9.18
C ARG A 202 -8.21 -5.88 -8.28
N LEU A 203 -8.17 -5.72 -6.95
CA LEU A 203 -8.65 -6.71 -5.99
C LEU A 203 -10.15 -7.00 -6.16
N LYS A 204 -10.95 -5.97 -6.47
CA LYS A 204 -12.38 -6.12 -6.78
C LYS A 204 -12.61 -7.04 -7.98
N ALA A 205 -11.84 -6.91 -9.06
CA ALA A 205 -11.99 -7.76 -10.23
C ALA A 205 -11.76 -9.26 -9.93
N TYR A 206 -10.75 -9.59 -9.13
CA TYR A 206 -10.52 -10.98 -8.70
C TYR A 206 -11.59 -11.47 -7.72
N HIS A 207 -12.07 -10.59 -6.84
CA HIS A 207 -13.16 -10.91 -5.91
C HIS A 207 -14.47 -11.20 -6.65
N GLU A 208 -14.81 -10.42 -7.66
CA GLU A 208 -15.99 -10.65 -8.50
C GLU A 208 -15.87 -11.97 -9.28
N ARG A 209 -14.68 -12.27 -9.83
CA ARG A 209 -14.42 -13.56 -10.47
C ARG A 209 -14.60 -14.72 -9.50
N LEU A 210 -14.15 -14.56 -8.25
CA LEU A 210 -14.34 -15.55 -7.20
C LEU A 210 -15.83 -15.73 -6.85
N VAL A 211 -16.62 -14.65 -6.78
CA VAL A 211 -18.08 -14.70 -6.58
C VAL A 211 -18.74 -15.53 -7.68
N GLU A 212 -18.39 -15.26 -8.95
CA GLU A 212 -18.90 -16.00 -10.10
C GLU A 212 -18.55 -17.50 -10.02
N LEU A 213 -17.30 -17.83 -9.71
CA LEU A 213 -16.83 -19.22 -9.64
C LEU A 213 -17.52 -20.01 -8.52
N THR A 214 -17.75 -19.38 -7.38
CA THR A 214 -18.28 -20.05 -6.18
C THR A 214 -19.81 -20.10 -6.13
N GLY A 215 -20.47 -19.18 -6.84
CA GLY A 215 -21.92 -19.06 -6.93
C GLY A 215 -22.60 -19.93 -8.00
N LYS A 216 -21.86 -20.71 -8.79
CA LYS A 216 -22.47 -21.55 -9.85
C LYS A 216 -23.45 -22.58 -9.25
N PRO A 217 -24.67 -22.71 -9.81
CA PRO A 217 -25.62 -23.74 -9.39
C PRO A 217 -25.04 -25.16 -9.56
N GLY A 218 -25.31 -26.05 -8.60
CA GLY A 218 -24.84 -27.45 -8.65
C GLY A 218 -23.36 -27.67 -8.32
N LEU A 219 -22.60 -26.61 -8.00
CA LEU A 219 -21.21 -26.73 -7.59
C LEU A 219 -21.09 -27.49 -6.26
N LYS A 220 -20.08 -28.37 -6.14
CA LYS A 220 -19.83 -29.14 -4.92
C LYS A 220 -19.45 -28.23 -3.75
N HIS A 221 -19.72 -28.68 -2.51
CA HIS A 221 -19.30 -27.95 -1.32
C HIS A 221 -17.77 -27.94 -1.17
N LYS A 222 -17.08 -29.01 -1.61
CA LYS A 222 -15.62 -29.09 -1.68
C LYS A 222 -15.13 -28.72 -3.08
N LEU A 223 -14.30 -27.68 -3.18
CA LEU A 223 -13.62 -27.24 -4.39
C LEU A 223 -12.17 -27.69 -4.40
N ARG A 224 -11.62 -27.91 -5.60
CA ARG A 224 -10.21 -28.23 -5.75
C ARG A 224 -9.40 -26.94 -5.83
N PHE A 225 -8.33 -26.87 -5.05
CA PHE A 225 -7.45 -25.71 -4.99
C PHE A 225 -6.92 -25.28 -6.36
N ASN A 226 -6.49 -26.26 -7.18
CA ASN A 226 -5.93 -26.01 -8.50
C ASN A 226 -6.95 -25.43 -9.50
N GLU A 227 -8.22 -25.80 -9.42
CA GLU A 227 -9.28 -25.26 -10.27
C GLU A 227 -9.51 -23.77 -9.99
N LEU A 228 -9.57 -23.41 -8.71
CA LEU A 228 -9.74 -22.02 -8.29
C LEU A 228 -8.49 -21.18 -8.62
N MET A 229 -7.29 -21.70 -8.32
CA MET A 229 -6.03 -21.02 -8.64
C MET A 229 -5.90 -20.77 -10.14
N ARG A 230 -6.21 -21.78 -10.98
CA ARG A 230 -6.18 -21.64 -12.43
C ARG A 230 -7.13 -20.55 -12.91
N ALA A 231 -8.39 -20.58 -12.47
CA ALA A 231 -9.39 -19.62 -12.93
C ALA A 231 -9.06 -18.17 -12.54
N LEU A 232 -8.42 -17.94 -11.40
CA LEU A 232 -7.94 -16.61 -11.02
C LEU A 232 -6.69 -16.19 -11.82
N PHE A 233 -5.75 -17.10 -12.08
CA PHE A 233 -4.55 -16.79 -12.88
C PHE A 233 -4.83 -16.69 -14.40
N GLU A 234 -5.91 -17.28 -14.89
CA GLU A 234 -6.46 -17.01 -16.23
C GLU A 234 -6.89 -15.54 -16.34
N LEU A 235 -7.60 -15.01 -15.35
CA LEU A 235 -7.94 -13.58 -15.29
C LEU A 235 -6.67 -12.71 -15.20
N ALA A 236 -5.67 -13.11 -14.41
CA ALA A 236 -4.41 -12.39 -14.31
C ALA A 236 -3.67 -12.32 -15.65
N THR A 237 -3.67 -13.42 -16.41
CA THR A 237 -3.11 -13.48 -17.76
C THR A 237 -3.85 -12.53 -18.70
N GLN A 238 -5.19 -12.55 -18.70
CA GLN A 238 -6.01 -11.67 -19.53
C GLN A 238 -5.75 -10.18 -19.21
N ARG A 239 -5.74 -9.81 -17.93
CA ARG A 239 -5.49 -8.43 -17.50
C ARG A 239 -4.08 -7.97 -17.82
N THR A 240 -3.09 -8.86 -17.70
CA THR A 240 -1.71 -8.59 -18.13
C THR A 240 -1.63 -8.33 -19.63
N ASN A 241 -2.29 -9.16 -20.44
CA ASN A 241 -2.34 -8.98 -21.90
C ASN A 241 -3.03 -7.66 -22.31
N ASN A 242 -3.94 -7.16 -21.49
CA ASN A 242 -4.60 -5.87 -21.66
C ASN A 242 -3.79 -4.68 -21.09
N GLY A 243 -2.49 -4.87 -20.80
CA GLY A 243 -1.59 -3.82 -20.33
C GLY A 243 -1.48 -3.69 -18.81
N GLY A 244 -2.05 -4.62 -18.03
CA GLY A 244 -1.88 -4.69 -16.59
C GLY A 244 -0.47 -5.12 -16.18
N ASP A 245 -0.02 -4.66 -15.00
CA ASP A 245 1.25 -5.10 -14.41
C ASP A 245 1.14 -6.56 -13.93
N PRO A 246 1.87 -7.52 -14.54
CA PRO A 246 1.76 -8.94 -14.19
C PRO A 246 2.08 -9.24 -12.72
N VAL A 247 2.99 -8.50 -12.09
CA VAL A 247 3.34 -8.70 -10.68
C VAL A 247 2.15 -8.34 -9.80
N ALA A 248 1.55 -7.18 -10.04
CA ALA A 248 0.43 -6.71 -9.25
C ALA A 248 -0.85 -7.53 -9.51
N GLU A 249 -1.10 -7.95 -10.75
CA GLU A 249 -2.20 -8.86 -11.09
C GLU A 249 -2.09 -10.21 -10.35
N ASN A 250 -0.90 -10.82 -10.33
CA ASN A 250 -0.67 -12.05 -9.58
C ASN A 250 -0.83 -11.86 -8.07
N ARG A 251 -0.30 -10.77 -7.51
CA ARG A 251 -0.43 -10.44 -6.09
C ARG A 251 -1.91 -10.34 -5.69
N ALA A 252 -2.72 -9.63 -6.48
CA ALA A 252 -4.14 -9.49 -6.22
C ALA A 252 -4.87 -10.84 -6.26
N ALA A 253 -4.58 -11.70 -7.24
CA ALA A 253 -5.14 -13.04 -7.30
C ALA A 253 -4.82 -13.87 -6.04
N ILE A 254 -3.56 -13.83 -5.58
CA ILE A 254 -3.10 -14.54 -4.38
C ILE A 254 -3.80 -14.01 -3.12
N ILE A 255 -3.87 -12.69 -2.94
CA ILE A 255 -4.52 -12.05 -1.79
C ILE A 255 -5.99 -12.44 -1.73
N VAL A 256 -6.74 -12.28 -2.83
CA VAL A 256 -8.17 -12.63 -2.86
C VAL A 256 -8.38 -14.11 -2.52
N MET A 257 -7.55 -15.00 -3.09
CA MET A 257 -7.63 -16.43 -2.82
C MET A 257 -7.34 -16.75 -1.35
N ALA A 258 -6.33 -16.11 -0.76
CA ALA A 258 -5.99 -16.28 0.66
C ALA A 258 -7.13 -15.81 1.57
N PHE A 259 -7.69 -14.62 1.35
CA PHE A 259 -8.81 -14.13 2.17
C PHE A 259 -10.00 -15.09 2.10
N TYR A 260 -10.37 -15.54 0.90
CA TYR A 260 -11.48 -16.46 0.72
C TYR A 260 -11.30 -17.82 1.40
N ILE A 261 -10.17 -18.50 1.16
CA ILE A 261 -9.90 -19.85 1.69
C ILE A 261 -9.85 -19.86 3.22
N ASN A 262 -9.43 -18.73 3.80
CA ASN A 262 -9.33 -18.56 5.25
C ASN A 262 -10.61 -17.93 5.85
N GLY A 263 -11.70 -17.83 5.08
CA GLY A 263 -13.00 -17.38 5.56
C GLY A 263 -13.05 -15.90 5.98
N LYS A 264 -12.13 -15.08 5.47
CA LYS A 264 -12.06 -13.63 5.75
C LYS A 264 -12.56 -12.82 4.55
N GLY A 265 -13.29 -11.76 4.84
CA GLY A 265 -13.69 -10.80 3.82
C GLY A 265 -12.59 -9.79 3.53
N LEU A 266 -12.48 -9.35 2.28
CA LEU A 266 -11.58 -8.24 1.90
C LEU A 266 -11.94 -6.92 2.61
N GLY A 267 -13.13 -6.82 3.20
CA GLY A 267 -13.53 -5.75 4.11
C GLY A 267 -12.56 -5.47 5.25
N ALA A 268 -11.73 -6.45 5.61
CA ALA A 268 -10.67 -6.27 6.59
C ALA A 268 -9.59 -5.28 6.11
N ILE A 269 -9.24 -5.30 4.81
CA ILE A 269 -8.20 -4.45 4.21
C ILE A 269 -8.77 -3.31 3.36
N ILE A 270 -9.95 -3.47 2.78
CA ILE A 270 -10.62 -2.51 1.91
C ILE A 270 -12.02 -2.29 2.46
N PRO A 271 -12.31 -1.17 3.16
CA PRO A 271 -13.63 -0.92 3.72
C PRO A 271 -14.75 -0.96 2.69
N ALA A 272 -14.50 -0.46 1.47
CA ALA A 272 -15.47 -0.51 0.35
C ALA A 272 -15.89 -1.94 0.00
N ALA A 273 -15.05 -2.94 0.29
CA ALA A 273 -15.35 -4.34 0.03
C ALA A 273 -16.45 -4.92 0.94
N MET A 274 -16.83 -4.24 2.02
CA MET A 274 -17.98 -4.64 2.83
C MET A 274 -19.30 -4.58 2.05
N GLN A 275 -19.36 -3.74 1.00
CA GLN A 275 -20.53 -3.57 0.13
C GLN A 275 -20.46 -4.44 -1.13
N TRP A 276 -19.34 -5.15 -1.38
CA TRP A 276 -19.20 -5.99 -2.56
C TRP A 276 -20.04 -7.27 -2.44
N PRO A 277 -20.45 -7.87 -3.57
CA PRO A 277 -21.11 -9.17 -3.57
C PRO A 277 -20.28 -10.22 -2.82
N LYS A 278 -20.91 -11.05 -1.99
CA LYS A 278 -20.18 -12.04 -1.18
C LYS A 278 -20.02 -13.36 -1.94
N PRO A 279 -18.82 -13.96 -2.00
CA PRO A 279 -18.65 -15.28 -2.59
C PRO A 279 -19.36 -16.31 -1.73
N THR A 280 -19.84 -17.39 -2.36
CA THR A 280 -20.45 -18.49 -1.61
C THR A 280 -19.35 -19.23 -0.84
N SER A 281 -19.57 -19.48 0.45
CA SER A 281 -18.59 -20.22 1.27
C SER A 281 -18.50 -21.67 0.81
N ARG A 282 -17.30 -22.10 0.43
CA ARG A 282 -16.97 -23.46 -0.02
C ARG A 282 -15.66 -23.89 0.62
N SER A 283 -15.56 -25.18 0.96
CA SER A 283 -14.30 -25.75 1.44
C SER A 283 -13.37 -25.95 0.25
N VAL A 284 -12.25 -25.23 0.20
CA VAL A 284 -11.22 -25.46 -0.82
C VAL A 284 -10.21 -26.46 -0.27
N THR A 285 -9.81 -27.43 -1.08
CA THR A 285 -8.89 -28.50 -0.64
C THR A 285 -7.70 -28.66 -1.58
N LEU A 286 -6.52 -28.84 -1.00
CA LEU A 286 -5.27 -29.19 -1.68
C LEU A 286 -4.86 -30.60 -1.22
N GLY A 287 -4.73 -31.55 -2.14
CA GLY A 287 -4.50 -32.95 -1.77
C GLY A 287 -5.60 -33.56 -0.89
N GLY A 288 -6.84 -33.05 -1.00
CA GLY A 288 -7.98 -33.48 -0.18
C GLY A 288 -8.10 -32.82 1.20
N ARG A 289 -7.11 -31.99 1.59
CA ARG A 289 -7.04 -31.30 2.88
C ARG A 289 -7.27 -29.80 2.75
N SER A 290 -8.12 -29.23 3.62
CA SER A 290 -8.42 -27.80 3.62
C SER A 290 -7.32 -26.98 4.28
N ASP A 291 -6.73 -27.50 5.34
CA ASP A 291 -5.61 -26.90 6.06
C ASP A 291 -4.38 -26.70 5.15
N PHE A 292 -4.06 -27.65 4.26
CA PHE A 292 -2.98 -27.47 3.27
C PHE A 292 -3.22 -26.28 2.34
N SER A 293 -4.47 -26.04 1.93
CA SER A 293 -4.80 -24.89 1.09
C SER A 293 -4.70 -23.56 1.86
N GLN A 294 -4.98 -23.59 3.16
CA GLN A 294 -4.84 -22.43 4.05
C GLN A 294 -3.36 -22.07 4.24
N HIS A 295 -2.54 -23.04 4.64
CA HIS A 295 -1.08 -22.90 4.77
C HIS A 295 -0.43 -22.37 3.49
N PHE A 296 -0.73 -23.02 2.35
CA PHE A 296 -0.21 -22.60 1.05
C PHE A 296 -0.59 -21.15 0.72
N THR A 297 -1.87 -20.77 0.83
CA THR A 297 -2.31 -19.45 0.40
C THR A 297 -1.85 -18.32 1.30
N ILE A 298 -1.76 -18.54 2.61
CA ILE A 298 -1.23 -17.53 3.52
C ILE A 298 0.26 -17.34 3.27
N SER A 299 1.02 -18.42 3.17
CA SER A 299 2.46 -18.36 2.90
C SER A 299 2.75 -17.71 1.54
N ALA A 300 1.93 -18.00 0.52
CA ALA A 300 1.98 -17.31 -0.77
C ALA A 300 1.62 -15.83 -0.68
N ALA A 301 0.56 -15.48 0.06
CA ALA A 301 0.15 -14.10 0.24
C ALA A 301 1.24 -13.29 0.94
N LEU A 302 1.79 -13.80 2.05
CA LEU A 302 2.91 -13.18 2.77
C LEU A 302 4.10 -12.93 1.85
N ALA A 303 4.56 -13.95 1.14
CA ALA A 303 5.68 -13.84 0.21
C ALA A 303 5.40 -12.86 -0.95
N SER A 304 4.18 -12.86 -1.49
CA SER A 304 3.76 -11.95 -2.56
C SER A 304 3.65 -10.48 -2.12
N THR A 305 3.50 -10.27 -0.81
CA THR A 305 3.42 -8.96 -0.15
C THR A 305 4.72 -8.53 0.53
N ALA A 306 5.81 -9.30 0.45
CA ALA A 306 7.10 -8.88 0.96
C ALA A 306 7.50 -7.56 0.26
N GLY A 307 7.58 -6.45 1.02
CA GLY A 307 7.73 -5.10 0.47
C GLY A 307 6.45 -4.22 0.48
N SER A 308 5.31 -4.74 0.94
CA SER A 308 4.00 -4.07 0.96
C SER A 308 3.39 -4.11 2.38
N PRO A 309 2.78 -3.03 2.89
CA PRO A 309 2.28 -2.92 4.27
C PRO A 309 0.91 -3.60 4.47
N LEU A 310 0.62 -4.71 3.77
CA LEU A 310 -0.62 -5.49 3.95
C LEU A 310 -0.58 -6.23 5.29
N SER A 311 -0.65 -5.47 6.38
CA SER A 311 -0.55 -5.92 7.76
C SER A 311 -1.61 -6.96 8.11
N ASP A 312 -2.81 -6.84 7.55
CA ASP A 312 -3.89 -7.80 7.76
C ASP A 312 -3.59 -9.18 7.15
N VAL A 313 -2.72 -9.32 6.14
CA VAL A 313 -2.24 -10.64 5.66
C VAL A 313 -1.38 -11.33 6.73
N ILE A 314 -0.57 -10.56 7.47
CA ILE A 314 0.12 -11.07 8.66
C ILE A 314 -0.89 -11.38 9.78
N GLY A 315 -2.00 -10.65 9.83
CA GLY A 315 -3.08 -10.90 10.81
C GLY A 315 -3.71 -12.26 10.57
N LEU A 316 -4.01 -12.55 9.30
CA LEU A 316 -4.48 -13.84 8.82
C LEU A 316 -3.52 -14.97 9.20
N TYR A 317 -2.22 -14.76 9.03
CA TYR A 317 -1.19 -15.73 9.43
C TYR A 317 -1.20 -16.02 10.94
N LYS A 318 -1.32 -14.99 11.78
CA LYS A 318 -1.42 -15.16 13.23
C LYS A 318 -2.68 -15.92 13.63
N GLU A 319 -3.83 -15.54 13.09
CA GLU A 319 -5.11 -16.20 13.41
C GLU A 319 -5.08 -17.69 13.06
N ILE A 320 -4.45 -18.08 11.95
CA ILE A 320 -4.25 -19.49 11.62
C ILE A 320 -3.29 -20.17 12.58
N LYS A 321 -2.15 -19.54 12.89
CA LYS A 321 -1.20 -20.09 13.86
C LYS A 321 -1.85 -20.30 15.24
N ASP A 322 -2.71 -19.36 15.67
CA ASP A 322 -3.39 -19.37 16.96
C ASP A 322 -4.60 -20.33 16.98
N SER A 323 -5.26 -20.55 15.84
CA SER A 323 -6.38 -21.52 15.70
C SER A 323 -5.93 -22.97 15.87
N HIS A 324 -4.63 -23.25 15.69
CA HIS A 324 -4.05 -24.58 15.83
C HIS A 324 -3.45 -24.84 17.22
N GLY A 325 -4.00 -24.20 18.27
CA GLY A 325 -3.59 -24.28 19.67
C GLY A 325 -2.95 -25.62 20.07
N GLY A 326 -1.61 -25.68 19.99
CA GLY A 326 -0.77 -26.76 20.46
C GLY A 326 -0.99 -28.14 19.82
N SER A 327 -0.44 -28.41 18.63
CA SER A 327 0.19 -29.72 18.35
C SER A 327 1.12 -29.68 17.12
N GLY A 328 2.39 -30.04 17.35
CA GLY A 328 3.32 -30.68 16.39
C GLY A 328 3.56 -30.08 15.01
N PHE A 329 4.78 -29.60 14.76
CA PHE A 329 5.34 -29.44 13.41
C PHE A 329 5.11 -30.71 12.56
N SER A 330 4.19 -30.66 11.60
CA SER A 330 4.01 -31.70 10.57
C SER A 330 4.86 -31.34 9.36
N PHE A 331 5.67 -32.29 8.87
CA PHE A 331 6.46 -32.10 7.66
C PHE A 331 5.61 -31.69 6.44
N ASN A 332 4.36 -32.14 6.39
CA ASN A 332 3.45 -31.79 5.30
C ASN A 332 2.98 -30.34 5.38
N ASP A 333 2.86 -29.78 6.59
CA ASP A 333 2.43 -28.40 6.80
C ASP A 333 3.59 -27.46 6.41
N ILE A 334 4.83 -27.83 6.80
CA ILE A 334 6.06 -27.16 6.34
C ILE A 334 6.17 -27.23 4.81
N ALA A 335 5.80 -28.35 4.19
CA ALA A 335 5.83 -28.48 2.74
C ALA A 335 4.80 -27.56 2.06
N ALA A 336 3.58 -27.48 2.59
CA ALA A 336 2.55 -26.56 2.10
C ALA A 336 2.99 -25.09 2.26
N ASP A 337 3.57 -24.73 3.41
CA ASP A 337 4.10 -23.39 3.66
C ASP A 337 5.25 -23.05 2.71
N ARG A 338 6.25 -23.92 2.57
CA ARG A 338 7.39 -23.71 1.66
C ARG A 338 6.95 -23.62 0.20
N ALA A 339 6.01 -24.46 -0.22
CA ALA A 339 5.45 -24.39 -1.57
C ALA A 339 4.70 -23.07 -1.80
N GLY A 340 3.90 -22.63 -0.81
CA GLY A 340 3.22 -21.35 -0.82
C GLY A 340 4.19 -20.17 -0.92
N THR A 341 5.17 -20.09 -0.02
CA THR A 341 6.21 -19.04 -0.03
C THR A 341 6.91 -18.98 -1.38
N ARG A 342 7.38 -20.12 -1.89
CA ARG A 342 8.08 -20.18 -3.18
C ARG A 342 7.19 -19.75 -4.34
N PHE A 343 5.93 -20.13 -4.31
CA PHE A 343 4.95 -19.71 -5.31
C PHE A 343 4.75 -18.19 -5.28
N GLY A 344 4.54 -17.61 -4.09
CA GLY A 344 4.37 -16.17 -3.91
C GLY A 344 5.57 -15.38 -4.43
N GLU A 345 6.78 -15.78 -4.07
CA GLU A 345 8.02 -15.19 -4.61
C GLU A 345 8.04 -15.24 -6.15
N LEU A 346 7.95 -16.44 -6.74
CA LEU A 346 8.03 -16.59 -8.19
C LEU A 346 6.95 -15.80 -8.94
N ALA A 347 5.77 -15.68 -8.34
CA ALA A 347 4.64 -14.96 -8.91
C ALA A 347 4.81 -13.43 -8.88
N THR A 348 5.69 -12.88 -8.02
CA THR A 348 5.81 -11.42 -7.82
C THR A 348 7.23 -10.84 -7.84
N THR A 349 8.30 -11.65 -7.92
CA THR A 349 9.68 -11.15 -7.91
C THR A 349 10.00 -10.26 -9.12
N SER A 350 9.45 -10.55 -10.30
CA SER A 350 9.67 -9.76 -11.51
C SER A 350 8.54 -9.94 -12.51
N ALA A 351 8.39 -9.02 -13.46
CA ALA A 351 7.39 -9.14 -14.53
C ALA A 351 7.55 -10.45 -15.33
N GLY A 352 8.79 -10.82 -15.66
CA GLY A 352 9.07 -12.08 -16.38
C GLY A 352 8.73 -13.33 -15.57
N GLY A 353 9.03 -13.33 -14.26
CA GLY A 353 8.64 -14.42 -13.34
C GLY A 353 7.13 -14.54 -13.20
N ALA A 354 6.45 -13.41 -12.99
CA ALA A 354 5.01 -13.33 -12.87
C ALA A 354 4.29 -13.89 -14.12
N GLN A 355 4.72 -13.48 -15.32
CA GLN A 355 4.20 -13.99 -16.58
C GLN A 355 4.55 -15.47 -16.82
N LYS A 356 5.67 -15.97 -16.29
CA LYS A 356 6.00 -17.40 -16.35
C LYS A 356 5.03 -18.22 -15.50
N VAL A 357 4.72 -17.77 -14.29
CA VAL A 357 3.72 -18.42 -13.41
C VAL A 357 2.34 -18.43 -14.07
N GLN A 358 1.89 -17.28 -14.60
CA GLN A 358 0.65 -17.17 -15.37
C GLN A 358 0.58 -18.18 -16.51
N ARG A 359 1.65 -18.27 -17.32
CA ARG A 359 1.75 -19.26 -18.42
C ARG A 359 1.73 -20.70 -17.92
N GLN A 360 2.42 -21.03 -16.83
CA GLN A 360 2.44 -22.41 -16.31
C GLN A 360 1.08 -22.86 -15.80
N LEU A 361 0.35 -21.99 -15.10
CA LEU A 361 -0.98 -22.30 -14.58
C LEU A 361 -2.06 -22.39 -15.66
N THR A 362 -1.90 -21.65 -16.76
CA THR A 362 -2.81 -21.67 -17.91
C THR A 362 -2.45 -22.75 -18.95
N ALA A 363 -1.16 -23.05 -19.15
CA ALA A 363 -0.66 -24.04 -20.13
C ALA A 363 -0.81 -25.51 -19.69
N ALA A 364 -1.10 -25.78 -18.42
CA ALA A 364 -1.40 -27.13 -17.92
C ALA A 364 -2.64 -27.80 -18.59
N CYS A 365 -3.24 -27.15 -19.60
CA CYS A 365 -4.37 -27.60 -20.40
C CYS A 365 -4.02 -28.07 -21.83
N ALA A 366 -2.76 -28.30 -22.21
CA ALA A 366 -2.47 -28.95 -23.51
C ALA A 366 -2.54 -30.49 -23.47
N ASN A 367 -2.54 -31.11 -22.28
CA ASN A 367 -2.53 -32.57 -22.16
C ASN A 367 -3.45 -33.07 -21.02
N PRO A 368 -4.64 -33.64 -21.33
CA PRO A 368 -5.68 -33.98 -20.34
C PRO A 368 -5.29 -35.10 -19.37
N THR A 369 -4.18 -35.81 -19.59
CA THR A 369 -3.68 -36.89 -18.74
C THR A 369 -2.90 -36.42 -17.50
N SER A 370 -2.40 -35.18 -17.47
CA SER A 370 -1.61 -34.68 -16.32
C SER A 370 -2.48 -34.10 -15.18
N CYS A 371 -3.76 -33.82 -15.42
CA CYS A 371 -4.67 -33.18 -14.44
C CYS A 371 -5.19 -34.12 -13.33
N ARG A 372 -4.68 -35.34 -13.22
CA ARG A 372 -5.15 -36.37 -12.25
C ARG A 372 -4.16 -36.73 -11.14
N LYS A 373 -3.03 -36.02 -10.98
CA LYS A 373 -2.13 -36.24 -9.85
C LYS A 373 -1.97 -34.99 -9.00
#